data_AF-A0AA36ATN7-F1
#
_entry.id   AF-A0AA36ATN7-F1
#
_cell.length_a   1.000
_cell.length_b   1.000
_cell.length_c   1.000
_cell.angle_alpha   90.00
_cell.angle_beta   90.00
_cell.angle_gamma   90.00
#
_symmetry.space_group_name_H-M   'P 1'
#
loop_
_entity.id
_entity.type
_entity.pdbx_description
1 polymer ?
#
loop_
_entity_poly.entity_id
_entity_poly.type
_entity_poly.pdbx_seq_one_letter_code
_entity_poly.pdbx_strand_id
1 'polypeptide(L)'
;MNWVSYEGKRSKKLVFKESVPQGSVLSPLLFLLYIDDLDDEREVVELLHTLHQQECDLTFMWCPSHRGIVGNELADEKAKERSEQDQEGTDWHYAASKAAIKRSIKIPPMQHERLRKVYGERGEKLNRIEERQLTRQEQVTLSRLRGGHYPDLRSWQHKIGRIEDPICRNCKMGEETGEHVLLECPVIHPSIHSQLTDPEAIAKEPRLALKVWEK
;
A
#
# COMPACT_ATOMS: atom_id res chain seq x y z
N MET A 1 -17.72 -17.46 -17.80
CA MET A 1 -16.60 -18.19 -17.15
C MET A 1 -15.38 -17.31 -17.37
N ASN A 2 -15.09 -16.39 -16.42
CA ASN A 2 -14.33 -15.19 -16.76
C ASN A 2 -12.86 -15.34 -16.35
N TRP A 3 -12.06 -15.81 -17.29
CA TRP A 3 -10.60 -15.72 -17.24
C TRP A 3 -10.12 -14.99 -18.48
N VAL A 4 -9.02 -14.27 -18.36
CA VAL A 4 -8.35 -13.58 -19.47
C VAL A 4 -7.05 -14.30 -19.74
N SER A 5 -6.70 -14.51 -21.01
CA SER A 5 -5.43 -15.09 -21.42
C SER A 5 -4.53 -14.05 -22.07
N TYR A 6 -3.29 -13.92 -21.60
CA TYR A 6 -2.25 -13.09 -22.21
C TYR A 6 -0.97 -13.91 -22.33
N GLU A 7 -0.36 -13.94 -23.53
CA GLU A 7 0.84 -14.74 -23.84
C GLU A 7 0.77 -16.22 -23.37
N GLY A 8 -0.39 -16.85 -23.58
CA GLY A 8 -0.61 -18.25 -23.20
C GLY A 8 -0.81 -18.49 -21.69
N LYS A 9 -0.77 -17.45 -20.84
CA LYS A 9 -1.05 -17.54 -19.40
C LYS A 9 -2.47 -17.08 -19.10
N ARG A 10 -3.20 -17.88 -18.31
CA ARG A 10 -4.55 -17.55 -17.86
C ARG A 10 -4.52 -16.82 -16.52
N SER A 11 -5.33 -15.79 -16.39
CA SER A 11 -5.54 -15.09 -15.13
C SER A 11 -6.21 -16.01 -14.11
N LYS A 12 -5.86 -15.84 -12.82
CA LYS A 12 -6.57 -16.48 -11.71
C LYS A 12 -7.66 -15.53 -11.23
N LYS A 13 -8.86 -16.07 -10.95
CA LYS A 13 -9.91 -15.31 -10.29
C LYS A 13 -9.44 -14.99 -8.87
N LEU A 14 -9.33 -13.71 -8.55
CA LEU A 14 -9.01 -13.25 -7.20
C LEU A 14 -10.19 -12.40 -6.68
N VAL A 15 -10.74 -12.78 -5.54
CA VAL A 15 -11.79 -12.00 -4.86
C VAL A 15 -11.10 -11.12 -3.83
N PHE A 16 -11.13 -9.82 -4.03
CA PHE A 16 -10.63 -8.85 -3.04
C PHE A 16 -11.74 -8.59 -2.02
N LYS A 17 -11.46 -8.87 -0.74
CA LYS A 17 -12.39 -8.58 0.37
C LYS A 17 -12.16 -7.19 0.98
N GLU A 18 -10.99 -6.59 0.73
CA GLU A 18 -10.62 -5.25 1.18
C GLU A 18 -9.80 -4.57 0.08
N SER A 19 -10.20 -3.33 -0.23
CA SER A 19 -9.64 -2.32 -1.15
C SER A 19 -8.99 -2.77 -2.48
N VAL A 20 -9.05 -1.89 -3.47
CA VAL A 20 -8.46 -2.12 -4.79
C VAL A 20 -6.92 -2.00 -4.69
N PRO A 21 -6.13 -2.81 -5.43
CA PRO A 21 -4.67 -2.73 -5.38
C PRO A 21 -4.15 -1.33 -5.65
N GLN A 22 -3.19 -0.87 -4.82
CA GLN A 22 -2.54 0.42 -4.99
C GLN A 22 -1.82 0.45 -6.37
N GLY A 23 -2.18 1.41 -7.23
CA GLY A 23 -1.71 1.49 -8.62
C GLY A 23 -2.66 0.86 -9.66
N SER A 24 -3.81 0.30 -9.25
CA SER A 24 -4.88 -0.06 -10.17
C SER A 24 -5.51 1.18 -10.79
N VAL A 25 -5.73 1.24 -12.10
CA VAL A 25 -6.60 2.25 -12.76
C VAL A 25 -8.02 2.25 -12.21
N LEU A 26 -8.45 1.14 -11.58
CA LEU A 26 -9.75 1.04 -10.95
C LEU A 26 -9.88 1.95 -9.72
N SER A 27 -8.79 2.22 -8.99
CA SER A 27 -8.83 3.15 -7.85
C SER A 27 -9.02 4.60 -8.29
N PRO A 28 -8.22 5.17 -9.23
CA PRO A 28 -8.47 6.47 -9.83
C PRO A 28 -9.84 6.56 -10.50
N LEU A 29 -10.30 5.53 -11.22
CA LEU A 29 -11.62 5.54 -11.85
C LEU A 29 -12.75 5.62 -10.82
N LEU A 30 -12.72 4.78 -9.78
CA LEU A 30 -13.71 4.82 -8.69
C LEU A 30 -13.58 6.10 -7.85
N PHE A 31 -12.38 6.66 -7.73
CA PHE A 31 -12.14 7.93 -7.06
C PHE A 31 -12.72 9.10 -7.86
N LEU A 32 -12.45 9.19 -9.17
CA LEU A 32 -13.05 10.20 -10.06
C LEU A 32 -14.58 10.14 -10.03
N LEU A 33 -15.15 8.93 -10.07
CA LEU A 33 -16.59 8.69 -9.87
C LEU A 33 -17.12 9.15 -8.51
N TYR A 34 -16.29 9.19 -7.47
CA TYR A 34 -16.66 9.50 -6.09
C TYR A 34 -16.41 10.96 -5.70
N ILE A 35 -15.42 11.62 -6.31
CA ILE A 35 -14.98 12.98 -5.95
C ILE A 35 -15.42 14.07 -6.92
N ASP A 36 -15.91 13.74 -8.11
CA ASP A 36 -16.63 14.73 -8.89
C ASP A 36 -17.91 15.12 -8.13
N ASP A 37 -18.07 16.41 -7.87
CA ASP A 37 -19.41 16.99 -7.77
C ASP A 37 -19.99 16.86 -9.17
N LEU A 38 -20.64 15.71 -9.44
CA LEU A 38 -21.35 15.39 -10.67
C LEU A 38 -22.55 16.33 -10.84
N ASP A 39 -22.30 17.63 -10.97
CA ASP A 39 -23.31 18.61 -11.37
C ASP A 39 -23.83 18.31 -12.80
N ASP A 40 -23.17 17.38 -13.51
CA ASP A 40 -23.73 16.67 -14.64
C ASP A 40 -23.47 15.16 -14.55
N GLU A 41 -24.36 14.42 -13.87
CA GLU A 41 -24.40 12.93 -13.81
C GLU A 41 -24.32 12.23 -15.20
N ARG A 42 -24.39 12.99 -16.29
CA ARG A 42 -24.59 12.49 -17.65
C ARG A 42 -23.39 11.73 -18.20
N GLU A 43 -22.17 12.25 -18.25
CA GLU A 43 -21.14 11.62 -19.13
C GLU A 43 -20.64 10.23 -18.69
N VAL A 44 -20.34 9.99 -17.40
CA VAL A 44 -19.81 8.69 -16.97
C VAL A 44 -20.91 7.65 -16.78
N VAL A 45 -22.08 8.07 -16.28
CA VAL A 45 -23.26 7.19 -16.18
C VAL A 45 -23.80 6.89 -17.58
N GLU A 46 -23.82 7.85 -18.50
CA GLU A 46 -24.15 7.61 -19.92
C GLU A 46 -23.12 6.70 -20.58
N LEU A 47 -21.82 6.81 -20.26
CA LEU A 47 -20.82 5.88 -20.77
C LEU A 47 -21.09 4.46 -20.28
N LEU A 48 -21.31 4.26 -18.97
CA LEU A 48 -21.64 2.96 -18.41
C LEU A 48 -22.97 2.40 -18.93
N HIS A 49 -23.97 3.27 -19.09
CA HIS A 49 -25.28 2.92 -19.65
C HIS A 49 -25.19 2.60 -21.14
N THR A 50 -24.41 3.34 -21.91
CA THR A 50 -24.13 3.06 -23.33
C THR A 50 -23.42 1.73 -23.48
N LEU A 51 -22.40 1.47 -22.66
CA LEU A 51 -21.69 0.18 -22.66
C LEU A 51 -22.61 -0.98 -22.25
N HIS A 52 -23.54 -0.75 -21.31
CA HIS A 52 -24.56 -1.72 -20.93
C HIS A 52 -25.59 -1.98 -22.05
N GLN A 53 -26.00 -0.94 -22.77
CA GLN A 53 -26.95 -1.04 -23.90
C GLN A 53 -26.34 -1.69 -25.15
N GLN A 54 -25.02 -1.74 -25.27
CA GLN A 54 -24.31 -2.36 -26.40
C GLN A 54 -24.19 -3.90 -26.29
N GLU A 55 -24.85 -4.55 -25.32
CA GLU A 55 -24.69 -5.98 -25.01
C GLU A 55 -23.22 -6.42 -24.91
N CYS A 56 -22.34 -5.50 -24.50
CA CYS A 56 -20.91 -5.77 -24.40
C CYS A 56 -20.55 -6.39 -23.06
N ASP A 57 -19.87 -7.54 -23.09
CA ASP A 57 -19.30 -8.16 -21.91
C ASP A 57 -18.10 -7.34 -21.40
N LEU A 58 -18.36 -6.37 -20.51
CA LEU A 58 -17.33 -5.53 -19.90
C LEU A 58 -16.64 -6.27 -18.75
N THR A 59 -15.31 -6.44 -18.85
CA THR A 59 -14.50 -7.06 -17.80
C THR A 59 -13.43 -6.10 -17.30
N PHE A 60 -13.47 -5.78 -16.00
CA PHE A 60 -12.40 -5.03 -15.34
C PHE A 60 -11.30 -5.98 -14.89
N MET A 61 -10.05 -5.64 -15.22
CA MET A 61 -8.87 -6.40 -14.82
C MET A 61 -7.78 -5.47 -14.32
N TRP A 62 -7.14 -5.86 -13.22
CA TRP A 62 -5.92 -5.21 -12.77
C TRP A 62 -4.70 -5.75 -13.53
N CYS A 63 -3.77 -4.87 -13.88
CA CYS A 63 -2.45 -5.25 -14.36
C CYS A 63 -1.37 -4.47 -13.62
N PRO A 64 -0.17 -5.04 -13.45
CA PRO A 64 0.93 -4.37 -12.76
C PRO A 64 1.56 -3.28 -13.63
N SER A 65 1.76 -2.08 -13.06
CA SER A 65 2.51 -0.99 -13.69
C SER A 65 3.99 -1.32 -13.87
N HIS A 66 4.63 -0.73 -14.89
CA HIS A 66 6.07 -0.84 -15.18
C HIS A 66 6.59 -2.27 -15.38
N ARG A 67 5.84 -3.10 -16.11
CA ARG A 67 6.17 -4.51 -16.36
C ARG A 67 6.30 -4.88 -17.85
N GLY A 68 6.41 -3.92 -18.77
CA GLY A 68 6.45 -4.20 -20.21
C GLY A 68 5.09 -4.44 -20.85
N ILE A 69 3.99 -4.19 -20.12
CA ILE A 69 2.63 -4.39 -20.66
C ILE A 69 2.30 -3.20 -21.55
N VAL A 70 2.45 -3.39 -22.87
CA VAL A 70 2.35 -2.34 -23.90
C VAL A 70 1.16 -1.39 -23.67
N GLY A 71 -0.04 -1.93 -23.44
CA GLY A 71 -1.23 -1.09 -23.23
C GLY A 71 -1.20 -0.26 -21.95
N ASN A 72 -0.65 -0.80 -20.86
CA ASN A 72 -0.50 -0.05 -19.61
C ASN A 72 0.63 0.97 -19.71
N GLU A 73 1.74 0.64 -20.38
CA GLU A 73 2.86 1.56 -20.58
C GLU A 73 2.46 2.75 -21.44
N LEU A 74 1.67 2.52 -22.51
CA LEU A 74 1.12 3.59 -23.33
C LEU A 74 0.17 4.49 -22.53
N ALA A 75 -0.67 3.91 -21.66
CA ALA A 75 -1.56 4.68 -20.80
C ALA A 75 -0.76 5.52 -19.77
N ASP A 76 0.25 4.93 -19.12
CA ASP A 76 1.14 5.62 -18.18
C ASP A 76 1.92 6.75 -18.87
N GLU A 77 2.42 6.52 -20.08
CA GLU A 77 3.11 7.52 -20.90
C GLU A 77 2.19 8.68 -21.23
N LYS A 78 0.97 8.41 -21.72
CA LYS A 78 -0.03 9.45 -22.04
C LYS A 78 -0.44 10.26 -20.80
N ALA A 79 -0.62 9.60 -19.65
CA ALA A 79 -0.91 10.29 -18.40
C ALA A 79 0.25 11.21 -17.98
N LYS A 80 1.50 10.74 -18.16
CA LYS A 80 2.70 11.52 -17.88
C LYS A 80 2.85 12.72 -18.82
N GLU A 81 2.70 12.52 -20.14
CA GLU A 81 2.71 13.60 -21.14
C GLU A 81 1.73 14.72 -20.75
N ARG A 82 0.51 14.35 -20.33
CA ARG A 82 -0.51 15.32 -19.93
C ARG A 82 -0.16 16.03 -18.62
N SER A 83 0.50 15.36 -17.68
CA SER A 83 0.95 15.96 -16.42
C SER A 83 2.06 17.00 -16.61
N GLU A 84 2.78 16.94 -17.74
CA GLU A 84 3.86 17.88 -18.10
C GLU A 84 3.36 19.09 -18.91
N GLN A 85 2.11 19.07 -19.39
CA GLN A 85 1.49 20.18 -20.11
C GLN A 85 0.97 21.24 -19.14
N ASP A 86 0.96 22.50 -19.61
CA ASP A 86 0.31 23.60 -18.89
C ASP A 86 -1.18 23.26 -18.68
N GLN A 87 -1.61 23.28 -17.42
CA GLN A 87 -3.00 23.06 -17.08
C GLN A 87 -3.77 24.38 -17.27
N GLU A 88 -4.72 24.39 -18.20
CA GLU A 88 -5.63 25.52 -18.38
C GLU A 88 -6.61 25.62 -17.19
N GLY A 89 -6.69 26.79 -16.55
CA GLY A 89 -7.60 27.04 -15.43
C GLY A 89 -7.06 28.04 -14.40
N THR A 90 -7.87 28.38 -13.41
CA THR A 90 -7.40 29.12 -12.23
C THR A 90 -6.47 28.27 -11.39
N ASP A 91 -5.34 28.83 -10.96
CA ASP A 91 -4.39 28.17 -10.07
C ASP A 91 -5.10 27.57 -8.85
N TRP A 92 -4.89 26.28 -8.66
CA TRP A 92 -5.29 25.61 -7.42
C TRP A 92 -4.34 26.05 -6.31
N HIS A 93 -4.81 26.94 -5.44
CA HIS A 93 -4.07 27.27 -4.23
C HIS A 93 -3.99 26.04 -3.33
N TYR A 94 -2.87 25.31 -3.40
CA TYR A 94 -2.62 24.08 -2.62
C TYR A 94 -3.00 24.24 -1.14
N ALA A 95 -2.70 25.38 -0.53
CA ALA A 95 -3.07 25.67 0.86
C ALA A 95 -4.58 25.73 1.08
N ALA A 96 -5.32 26.38 0.17
CA ALA A 96 -6.78 26.47 0.21
C ALA A 96 -7.43 25.09 -0.01
N SER A 97 -6.97 24.35 -1.03
CA SER A 97 -7.46 23.00 -1.34
C SER A 97 -7.19 22.02 -0.20
N LYS A 98 -5.98 22.04 0.37
CA LYS A 98 -5.62 21.23 1.54
C LYS A 98 -6.48 21.57 2.75
N ALA A 99 -6.78 22.84 2.97
CA ALA A 99 -7.65 23.27 4.06
C ALA A 99 -9.10 22.83 3.83
N ALA A 100 -9.60 22.93 2.61
CA ALA A 100 -10.93 22.44 2.22
C ALA A 100 -11.06 20.93 2.46
N ILE A 101 -10.12 20.13 1.92
CA ILE A 101 -10.08 18.67 2.12
C ILE A 101 -10.07 18.31 3.60
N LYS A 102 -9.25 18.98 4.43
CA LYS A 102 -9.21 18.72 5.88
C LYS A 102 -10.50 19.07 6.62
N ARG A 103 -11.30 20.02 6.09
CA ARG A 103 -12.60 20.37 6.66
C ARG A 103 -13.64 19.32 6.28
N SER A 104 -13.68 18.94 5.01
CA SER A 104 -14.68 18.03 4.44
C SER A 104 -14.44 16.58 4.85
N ILE A 105 -13.18 16.13 4.84
CA ILE A 105 -12.81 14.74 5.14
C ILE A 105 -12.30 14.66 6.57
N LYS A 106 -13.15 14.13 7.46
CA LYS A 106 -12.75 13.75 8.82
C LYS A 106 -12.15 12.35 8.79
N ILE A 107 -10.83 12.28 8.73
CA ILE A 107 -10.11 11.02 8.85
C ILE A 107 -10.21 10.55 10.31
N PRO A 108 -10.81 9.37 10.59
CA PRO A 108 -10.85 8.83 11.93
C PRO A 108 -9.42 8.54 12.42
N PRO A 109 -9.19 8.50 13.76
CA PRO A 109 -7.90 8.06 14.28
C PRO A 109 -7.54 6.67 13.76
N MET A 110 -6.23 6.37 13.74
CA MET A 110 -5.69 5.08 13.31
C MET A 110 -6.42 3.92 14.00
N GLN A 111 -7.23 3.17 13.23
CA GLN A 111 -8.07 2.10 13.79
C GLN A 111 -7.30 0.79 13.98
N HIS A 112 -6.27 0.56 13.16
CA HIS A 112 -5.50 -0.67 13.21
C HIS A 112 -4.64 -0.71 14.48
N GLU A 113 -4.90 -1.67 15.38
CA GLU A 113 -4.30 -1.74 16.71
C GLU A 113 -2.77 -1.68 16.69
N ARG A 114 -2.12 -2.52 15.87
CA ARG A 114 -0.66 -2.54 15.69
C ARG A 114 -0.12 -1.17 15.25
N LEU A 115 -0.68 -0.62 14.18
CA LEU A 115 -0.24 0.67 13.65
C LEU A 115 -0.48 1.81 14.64
N ARG A 116 -1.56 1.74 15.42
CA ARG A 116 -1.83 2.72 16.49
C ARG A 116 -0.80 2.65 17.62
N LYS A 117 -0.36 1.45 18.02
CA LYS A 117 0.72 1.28 19.01
C LYS A 117 2.03 1.93 18.55
N VAL A 118 2.37 1.74 17.28
CA VAL A 118 3.63 2.22 16.69
C VAL A 118 3.57 3.70 16.31
N TYR A 119 2.56 4.13 15.56
CA TYR A 119 2.47 5.48 15.01
C TYR A 119 1.71 6.45 15.92
N GLY A 120 0.91 5.96 16.87
CA GLY A 120 -0.08 6.77 17.58
C GLY A 120 -1.39 6.89 16.79
N GLU A 121 -2.33 7.65 17.31
CA GLU A 121 -3.66 7.82 16.70
C GLU A 121 -3.60 8.66 15.42
N ARG A 122 -2.63 9.56 15.31
CA ARG A 122 -2.45 10.51 14.21
C ARG A 122 -1.01 10.58 13.69
N GLY A 123 -0.16 9.63 14.05
CA GLY A 123 1.25 9.64 13.63
C GLY A 123 2.14 10.49 14.53
N GLU A 124 1.72 10.80 15.75
CA GLU A 124 2.45 11.61 16.74
C GLU A 124 3.66 10.88 17.35
N LYS A 125 3.70 9.55 17.31
CA LYS A 125 4.86 8.77 17.78
C LYS A 125 5.99 8.66 16.74
N LEU A 126 5.80 9.20 15.53
CA LEU A 126 6.81 9.20 14.47
C LEU A 126 7.93 10.21 14.75
N ASN A 127 9.18 9.76 14.72
CA ASN A 127 10.32 10.67 14.69
C ASN A 127 10.55 11.20 13.27
N ARG A 128 9.72 12.16 12.85
CA ARG A 128 9.73 12.70 11.48
C ARG A 128 11.05 13.38 11.09
N ILE A 129 11.82 13.88 12.06
CA ILE A 129 13.11 14.52 11.79
C ILE A 129 14.13 13.44 11.41
N GLU A 130 14.24 12.39 12.22
CA GLU A 130 15.18 11.31 11.98
C GLU A 130 14.77 10.46 10.76
N GLU A 131 13.49 10.13 10.60
CA GLU A 131 13.02 9.31 9.49
C GLU A 131 13.20 9.98 8.12
N ARG A 132 13.19 11.31 8.05
CA ARG A 132 13.50 12.06 6.83
C ARG A 132 14.97 11.93 6.41
N GLN A 133 15.85 11.58 7.33
CA GLN A 133 17.27 11.36 7.04
C GLN A 133 17.56 9.93 6.56
N LEU A 134 16.58 9.03 6.65
CA LEU A 134 16.69 7.68 6.13
C LEU A 134 16.54 7.68 4.60
N THR A 135 17.24 6.77 3.94
CA THR A 135 17.05 6.48 2.53
C THR A 135 15.63 5.97 2.26
N ARG A 136 15.18 6.06 1.00
CA ARG A 136 13.87 5.54 0.61
C ARG A 136 13.73 4.05 0.94
N GLN A 137 14.80 3.27 0.76
CA GLN A 137 14.81 1.84 1.03
C GLN A 137 14.65 1.56 2.53
N GLU A 138 15.39 2.26 3.39
CA GLU A 138 15.26 2.18 4.84
C GLU A 138 13.85 2.56 5.32
N GLN A 139 13.25 3.63 4.79
CA GLN A 139 11.87 4.02 5.12
C GLN A 139 10.86 2.92 4.74
N VAL A 140 11.07 2.26 3.60
CA VAL A 140 10.22 1.12 3.17
C VAL A 140 10.39 -0.06 4.11
N THR A 141 11.63 -0.44 4.43
CA THR A 141 11.95 -1.52 5.39
C THR A 141 11.30 -1.24 6.74
N LEU A 142 11.50 -0.04 7.29
CA LEU A 142 10.91 0.38 8.56
C LEU A 142 9.38 0.33 8.53
N SER A 143 8.75 0.85 7.47
CA SER A 143 7.29 0.83 7.33
C SER A 143 6.74 -0.61 7.28
N ARG A 144 7.46 -1.52 6.61
CA ARG A 144 7.11 -2.94 6.54
C ARG A 144 7.25 -3.62 7.90
N LEU A 145 8.31 -3.33 8.67
CA LEU A 145 8.49 -3.85 10.03
C LEU A 145 7.38 -3.37 10.96
N ARG A 146 7.09 -2.07 10.95
CA ARG A 146 6.01 -1.45 11.72
C ARG A 146 4.64 -2.03 11.35
N GLY A 147 4.40 -2.28 10.07
CA GLY A 147 3.19 -2.91 9.56
C GLY A 147 3.09 -4.43 9.75
N GLY A 148 4.19 -5.10 10.12
CA GLY A 148 4.24 -6.56 10.15
C GLY A 148 4.16 -7.21 8.76
N HIS A 149 4.49 -6.45 7.71
CA HIS A 149 4.36 -6.84 6.30
C HIS A 149 5.73 -6.97 5.63
N TYR A 150 6.67 -7.63 6.31
CA TYR A 150 8.02 -7.78 5.80
C TYR A 150 8.13 -9.00 4.87
N PRO A 151 8.51 -8.83 3.58
CA PRO A 151 8.55 -9.92 2.60
C PRO A 151 9.34 -11.14 3.02
N ASP A 152 10.42 -10.95 3.77
CA ASP A 152 11.30 -12.06 4.15
C ASP A 152 10.81 -12.81 5.38
N LEU A 153 9.85 -12.28 6.15
CA LEU A 153 9.29 -12.98 7.30
C LEU A 153 8.31 -14.06 6.89
N ARG A 154 8.45 -15.27 7.47
CA ARG A 154 7.51 -16.36 7.18
C ARG A 154 6.07 -16.06 7.56
N SER A 155 5.83 -15.36 8.67
CA SER A 155 4.47 -14.95 9.06
C SER A 155 3.76 -14.19 7.93
N TRP A 156 4.46 -13.23 7.30
CA TRP A 156 3.93 -12.48 6.18
C TRP A 156 3.80 -13.33 4.92
N GLN A 157 4.82 -14.14 4.58
CA GLN A 157 4.77 -15.03 3.42
C GLN A 157 3.60 -16.02 3.51
N HIS A 158 3.33 -16.57 4.69
CA HIS A 158 2.21 -17.45 4.95
C HIS A 158 0.88 -16.71 4.78
N LYS A 159 0.76 -15.50 5.38
CA LYS A 159 -0.43 -14.65 5.26
C LYS A 159 -0.80 -14.32 3.80
N ILE A 160 0.18 -14.17 2.91
CA ILE A 160 -0.05 -13.94 1.48
C ILE A 160 -0.08 -15.24 0.64
N GLY A 161 -0.07 -16.41 1.26
CA GLY A 161 -0.19 -17.71 0.60
C GLY A 161 1.04 -18.13 -0.21
N ARG A 162 2.24 -17.66 0.13
CA ARG A 162 3.50 -18.09 -0.51
C ARG A 162 4.10 -19.34 0.11
N ILE A 163 3.82 -19.60 1.38
CA ILE A 163 4.33 -20.77 2.12
C ILE A 163 3.22 -21.35 3.01
N GLU A 164 3.36 -22.63 3.33
CA GLU A 164 2.35 -23.38 4.11
C GLU A 164 2.41 -23.10 5.61
N ASP A 165 3.60 -22.84 6.18
CA ASP A 165 3.76 -22.65 7.62
C ASP A 165 4.53 -21.36 7.98
N PRO A 166 4.05 -20.60 8.97
CA PRO A 166 4.70 -19.37 9.43
C PRO A 166 5.84 -19.61 10.44
N ILE A 167 6.21 -20.85 10.75
CA ILE A 167 7.08 -21.18 11.90
C ILE A 167 8.47 -20.55 11.75
N CYS A 168 8.98 -19.94 12.81
CA CYS A 168 10.33 -19.34 12.84
C CYS A 168 11.41 -20.28 12.28
N ARG A 169 12.18 -19.82 11.28
CA ARG A 169 13.22 -20.64 10.64
C ARG A 169 14.36 -20.97 11.58
N ASN A 170 14.59 -20.11 12.57
CA ASN A 170 15.74 -20.19 13.47
C ASN A 170 15.43 -21.07 14.69
N CYS A 171 14.51 -20.64 15.56
CA CYS A 171 14.22 -21.36 16.80
C CYS A 171 13.18 -22.48 16.64
N LYS A 172 12.46 -22.53 15.51
CA LYS A 172 11.33 -23.44 15.28
C LYS A 172 10.18 -23.33 16.29
N MET A 173 10.10 -22.22 17.01
CA MET A 173 9.06 -21.93 18.00
C MET A 173 8.27 -20.70 17.59
N GLY A 174 6.95 -20.80 17.58
CA GLY A 174 6.06 -19.69 17.24
C GLY A 174 6.15 -19.25 15.77
N GLU A 175 5.36 -18.24 15.44
CA GLU A 175 5.36 -17.62 14.12
C GLU A 175 6.56 -16.67 13.96
N GLU A 176 7.17 -16.67 12.78
CA GLU A 176 8.26 -15.76 12.44
C GLU A 176 7.73 -14.34 12.15
N THR A 177 7.32 -13.63 13.19
CA THR A 177 6.95 -12.21 13.14
C THR A 177 8.17 -11.32 13.37
N GLY A 178 8.03 -10.01 13.11
CA GLY A 178 9.06 -9.05 13.45
C GLY A 178 9.29 -9.01 14.95
N GLU A 179 8.22 -9.06 15.74
CA GLU A 179 8.26 -9.17 17.20
C GLU A 179 9.03 -10.41 17.65
N HIS A 180 8.69 -11.56 17.06
CA HIS A 180 9.37 -12.79 17.41
C HIS A 180 10.87 -12.68 17.12
N VAL A 181 11.26 -12.32 15.89
CA VAL A 181 12.67 -12.26 15.49
C VAL A 181 13.44 -11.23 16.32
N LEU A 182 12.85 -10.07 16.58
CA LEU A 182 13.54 -8.95 17.21
C LEU A 182 13.53 -8.97 18.74
N LEU A 183 12.52 -9.57 19.38
CA LEU A 183 12.28 -9.43 20.82
C LEU A 183 12.20 -10.77 21.57
N GLU A 184 11.88 -11.88 20.89
CA GLU A 184 11.52 -13.13 21.56
C GLU A 184 12.40 -14.33 21.15
N CYS A 185 12.93 -14.33 19.93
CA CYS A 185 13.56 -15.50 19.32
C CYS A 185 14.86 -15.83 20.06
N PRO A 186 14.96 -16.97 20.77
CA PRO A 186 16.12 -17.25 21.62
C PRO A 186 17.42 -17.48 20.84
N VAL A 187 17.32 -17.72 19.53
CA VAL A 187 18.47 -17.90 18.64
C VAL A 187 18.97 -16.56 18.10
N ILE A 188 18.05 -15.64 17.81
CA ILE A 188 18.35 -14.40 17.07
C ILE A 188 18.40 -13.18 18.00
N HIS A 189 17.40 -13.02 18.87
CA HIS A 189 17.28 -11.87 19.77
C HIS A 189 18.56 -11.62 20.61
N PRO A 190 19.21 -12.64 21.22
CA PRO A 190 20.45 -12.42 21.98
C PRO A 190 21.62 -11.87 21.14
N SER A 191 21.64 -12.13 19.83
CA SER A 191 22.65 -11.61 18.91
C SER A 191 22.30 -10.24 18.33
N ILE A 192 21.02 -9.85 18.39
CA ILE A 192 20.49 -8.68 17.70
C ILE A 192 20.51 -7.41 18.56
N HIS A 193 19.95 -7.40 19.80
CA HIS A 193 20.20 -6.33 20.79
C HIS A 193 19.40 -6.50 22.09
N SER A 194 19.90 -5.95 23.19
CA SER A 194 19.18 -5.74 24.45
C SER A 194 18.41 -4.40 24.56
N GLN A 195 18.35 -3.61 23.47
CA GLN A 195 17.85 -2.22 23.50
C GLN A 195 16.44 -2.04 22.91
N LEU A 196 15.98 -2.97 22.05
CA LEU A 196 14.60 -2.96 21.59
C LEU A 196 13.79 -3.82 22.57
N THR A 197 12.96 -3.17 23.38
CA THR A 197 12.20 -3.85 24.44
C THR A 197 10.73 -4.10 24.07
N ASP A 198 10.21 -3.42 23.06
CA ASP A 198 8.83 -3.57 22.59
C ASP A 198 8.65 -3.08 21.13
N PRO A 199 7.50 -3.33 20.48
CA PRO A 199 7.22 -2.88 19.12
C PRO A 199 7.17 -1.35 18.94
N GLU A 200 6.92 -0.58 20.01
CA GLU A 200 6.97 0.88 19.98
C GLU A 200 8.41 1.40 19.92
N ALA A 201 9.39 0.63 20.40
CA ALA A 201 10.81 0.96 20.26
C ALA A 201 11.22 1.09 18.79
N ILE A 202 10.60 0.31 17.88
CA ILE A 202 10.77 0.46 16.42
C ILE A 202 10.29 1.84 15.93
N ALA A 203 9.29 2.43 16.59
CA ALA A 203 8.83 3.77 16.29
C ALA A 203 9.81 4.84 16.79
N LYS A 204 10.26 4.69 18.04
CA LYS A 204 11.09 5.66 18.75
C LYS A 204 12.54 5.69 18.28
N GLU A 205 13.08 4.55 17.85
CA GLU A 205 14.48 4.38 17.43
C GLU A 205 14.60 3.72 16.04
N PRO A 206 14.19 4.42 14.96
CA PRO A 206 14.17 3.89 13.59
C PRO A 206 15.51 3.29 13.12
N ARG A 207 16.61 3.96 13.41
CA ARG A 207 17.95 3.54 12.98
C ARG A 207 18.42 2.28 13.70
N LEU A 208 18.10 2.15 14.99
CA LEU A 208 18.42 0.95 15.74
C LEU A 208 17.66 -0.24 15.17
N ALA A 209 16.35 -0.08 14.92
CA ALA A 209 15.52 -1.11 14.31
C ALA A 209 16.03 -1.56 12.92
N LEU A 210 16.51 -0.64 12.09
CA LEU A 210 17.08 -0.95 10.78
C LEU A 210 18.44 -1.66 10.88
N LYS A 211 19.36 -1.18 11.71
CA LYS A 211 20.67 -1.83 11.93
C LYS A 211 20.54 -3.27 12.41
N VAL A 212 19.55 -3.50 13.26
CA VAL A 212 19.16 -4.80 13.79
C VAL A 212 18.66 -5.74 12.68
N TRP A 213 18.00 -5.19 11.66
CA TRP A 213 17.41 -5.95 10.57
C TRP A 213 18.37 -6.23 9.40
N GLU A 214 19.39 -5.39 9.21
CA GLU A 214 20.33 -5.47 8.08
C GLU A 214 21.51 -6.44 8.29
N LYS A 215 21.47 -7.30 9.32
CA LYS A 215 22.48 -8.33 9.62
C LYS A 215 21.90 -9.74 9.56
#